data_AF-A0A7J4TQ39-F1
#
_entry.id   AF-A0A7J4TQ39-F1
#
_cell.length_a   1.000
_cell.length_b   1.000
_cell.length_c   1.000
_cell.angle_alpha   90.00
_cell.angle_beta   90.00
_cell.angle_gamma   90.00
#
_symmetry.space_group_name_H-M   'P 1'
#
loop_
_entity.id
_entity.type
_entity.pdbx_description
1 polymer ?
#
loop_
_entity_poly.entity_id
_entity_poly.type
_entity_poly.pdbx_seq_one_letter_code
_entity_poly.pdbx_strand_id
1 'polypeptide(L)'
;DEHGDEHGVCHDMSDHTNNEIDNEEDCEAGGFMWMEEDEHGDHEGDYCHDTESHANTNHTTEEECEAAGHMWMEEDGHDDHHDDHHDEEMTAEHMLEAFDSNNDSHLSWDELWAGMDADHDDHGEESMVCYDMSTHT
;
A
#
# COMPACT_ATOMS: atom_id res chain seq x y z
N ASP A 1 -15.45 24.75 -31.03
CA ASP A 1 -14.45 24.56 -30.00
C ASP A 1 -15.22 23.98 -28.85
N GLU A 2 -15.45 22.67 -28.99
CA GLU A 2 -16.47 21.91 -28.28
C GLU A 2 -15.77 20.61 -27.87
N HIS A 3 -14.84 20.74 -26.93
CA HIS A 3 -14.22 19.61 -26.25
C HIS A 3 -14.96 19.48 -24.92
N GLY A 4 -16.04 18.71 -24.96
CA GLY A 4 -16.83 18.36 -23.78
C GLY A 4 -16.12 17.27 -23.00
N ASP A 5 -15.86 17.57 -21.73
CA ASP A 5 -15.90 16.62 -20.61
C ASP A 5 -15.18 15.26 -20.80
N GLU A 6 -14.00 15.25 -21.40
CA GLU A 6 -13.07 14.11 -21.35
C GLU A 6 -11.92 14.48 -20.41
N HIS A 7 -12.22 14.44 -19.11
CA HIS A 7 -11.27 14.75 -18.05
C HIS A 7 -10.29 13.58 -17.90
N GLY A 8 -9.30 13.44 -18.78
CA GLY A 8 -8.18 12.53 -18.56
C GLY A 8 -6.93 13.29 -18.08
N VAL A 9 -6.04 12.60 -17.39
CA VAL A 9 -4.75 13.14 -16.95
C VAL A 9 -3.63 12.38 -17.65
N CYS A 10 -2.72 13.12 -18.29
CA CYS A 10 -1.55 12.52 -18.92
C CYS A 10 -0.51 12.13 -17.86
N HIS A 11 -0.16 10.84 -17.76
CA HIS A 11 0.70 10.31 -16.71
C HIS A 11 2.00 9.70 -17.27
N ASP A 12 3.13 10.09 -16.69
CA ASP A 12 4.44 9.52 -17.00
C ASP A 12 4.73 8.32 -16.08
N MET A 13 4.75 7.12 -16.67
CA MET A 13 5.07 5.88 -15.95
C MET A 13 6.56 5.74 -15.57
N SER A 14 7.42 6.64 -16.05
CA SER A 14 8.85 6.64 -15.75
C SER A 14 9.16 7.25 -14.40
N ASP A 15 8.43 8.29 -14.00
CA ASP A 15 8.61 9.02 -12.74
C ASP A 15 7.33 9.14 -11.91
N HIS A 16 6.22 8.54 -12.37
CA HIS A 16 4.90 8.59 -11.75
C HIS A 16 4.36 10.00 -11.54
N THR A 17 4.64 10.92 -12.48
CA THR A 17 4.13 12.29 -12.43
C THR A 17 3.06 12.55 -13.49
N ASN A 18 2.14 13.47 -13.17
CA ASN A 18 1.14 13.96 -14.12
C ASN A 18 1.70 15.15 -14.89
N ASN A 19 1.57 15.11 -16.21
CA ASN A 19 1.99 16.18 -17.10
C ASN A 19 0.89 17.22 -17.31
N GLU A 20 1.27 18.41 -17.79
CA GLU A 20 0.34 19.50 -18.12
C GLU A 20 -0.39 19.29 -19.47
N ILE A 21 -0.21 18.13 -20.12
CA ILE A 21 -0.84 17.79 -21.39
C ILE A 21 -2.29 17.37 -21.10
N ASP A 22 -3.24 18.11 -21.67
CA ASP A 22 -4.68 18.01 -21.45
C ASP A 22 -5.43 17.32 -22.61
N ASN A 23 -4.70 16.63 -23.49
CA ASN A 23 -5.26 15.88 -24.59
C ASN A 23 -4.56 14.52 -24.80
N GLU A 24 -5.34 13.50 -25.14
CA GLU A 24 -4.86 12.13 -25.34
C GLU A 24 -3.83 12.03 -26.48
N GLU A 25 -4.08 12.69 -27.62
CA GLU A 25 -3.24 12.59 -28.82
C GLU A 25 -1.79 13.04 -28.55
N ASP A 26 -1.60 14.18 -27.88
CA ASP A 26 -0.26 14.68 -27.51
C ASP A 26 0.35 13.85 -26.37
N CYS A 27 -0.47 13.31 -25.46
CA CYS A 27 -0.01 12.47 -24.37
C CYS A 27 0.61 11.16 -24.89
N GLU A 28 -0.11 10.46 -25.76
CA GLU A 28 0.35 9.23 -26.40
C GLU A 28 1.53 9.49 -27.35
N ALA A 29 1.49 10.61 -28.10
CA ALA A 29 2.61 11.02 -28.96
C ALA A 29 3.88 11.34 -28.15
N GLY A 30 3.71 11.83 -26.91
CA GLY A 30 4.78 12.03 -25.93
C GLY A 30 5.33 10.73 -25.33
N GLY A 31 4.66 9.60 -25.58
CA GLY A 31 5.00 8.30 -24.97
C GLY A 31 4.54 8.16 -23.52
N PHE A 32 3.63 9.04 -23.09
CA PHE A 32 3.01 8.99 -21.77
C PHE A 32 1.68 8.22 -21.86
N MET A 33 1.18 7.75 -20.71
CA MET A 33 -0.10 7.06 -20.67
C MET A 33 -1.21 8.07 -20.41
N TRP A 34 -2.20 8.10 -21.30
CA TRP A 34 -3.44 8.81 -21.03
C TRP A 34 -4.25 7.97 -20.03
N MET A 35 -4.52 8.54 -18.87
CA MET A 35 -5.47 7.95 -17.92
C MET A 35 -6.75 8.75 -18.06
N GLU A 36 -7.76 8.16 -18.69
CA GLU A 36 -9.13 8.65 -18.55
C GLU A 36 -9.44 8.73 -17.04
N GLU A 37 -10.16 9.76 -16.59
CA GLU A 37 -10.85 9.70 -15.29
C GLU A 37 -11.93 8.64 -15.46
N ASP A 38 -11.54 7.38 -15.36
CA ASP A 38 -12.43 6.29 -15.00
C ASP A 38 -13.09 6.80 -13.73
N GLU A 39 -14.40 7.03 -13.81
CA GLU A 39 -15.28 7.11 -12.65
C GLU A 39 -14.89 5.91 -11.81
N HIS A 40 -14.06 6.14 -10.78
CA HIS A 40 -13.45 5.11 -9.96
C HIS A 40 -14.59 4.19 -9.59
N GLY A 41 -14.65 3.04 -10.26
CA GLY A 41 -15.83 2.21 -10.19
C GLY A 41 -15.99 1.89 -8.73
N ASP A 42 -17.00 2.48 -8.10
CA ASP A 42 -17.46 2.09 -6.78
C ASP A 42 -17.76 0.61 -6.97
N HIS A 43 -16.79 -0.23 -6.61
CA HIS A 43 -16.89 -1.67 -6.70
C HIS A 43 -17.84 -2.08 -5.57
N GLU A 44 -19.12 -1.79 -5.76
CA GLU A 44 -20.22 -2.13 -4.87
C GLU A 44 -20.45 -3.65 -4.98
N GLY A 45 -19.80 -4.41 -4.11
CA GLY A 45 -20.20 -5.78 -3.80
C GLY A 45 -19.04 -6.71 -3.44
N ASP A 46 -19.39 -7.78 -2.73
CA ASP A 46 -18.44 -8.83 -2.35
C ASP A 46 -17.83 -9.49 -3.60
N TYR A 47 -16.50 -9.66 -3.61
CA TYR A 47 -15.81 -10.36 -4.69
C TYR A 47 -14.72 -11.28 -4.17
N CYS A 48 -14.39 -12.26 -5.01
CA CYS A 48 -13.37 -13.23 -4.68
C CYS A 48 -12.03 -12.82 -5.29
N HIS A 49 -11.01 -12.60 -4.48
CA HIS A 49 -9.70 -12.12 -4.91
C HIS A 49 -8.66 -13.24 -4.89
N ASP A 50 -8.04 -13.52 -6.03
CA ASP A 50 -6.91 -14.43 -6.11
C ASP A 50 -5.62 -13.68 -5.77
N THR A 51 -4.98 -14.06 -4.66
CA THR A 51 -3.77 -13.39 -4.15
C THR A 51 -2.49 -13.79 -4.88
N GLU A 52 -2.53 -14.82 -5.73
CA GLU A 52 -1.37 -15.27 -6.50
C GLU A 52 -1.21 -14.47 -7.81
N SER A 53 -2.34 -14.17 -8.45
CA SER A 53 -2.45 -13.47 -9.73
C SER A 53 -2.97 -12.04 -9.59
N HIS A 54 -3.38 -11.63 -8.37
CA HIS A 54 -3.99 -10.34 -8.08
C HIS A 54 -5.22 -10.02 -8.93
N ALA A 55 -5.97 -11.05 -9.34
CA ALA A 55 -7.15 -10.92 -10.17
C ALA A 55 -8.42 -11.15 -9.35
N ASN A 56 -9.44 -10.34 -9.60
CA ASN A 56 -10.78 -10.58 -9.08
C ASN A 56 -11.45 -11.69 -9.91
N THR A 57 -11.86 -12.74 -9.22
CA THR A 57 -12.50 -13.93 -9.77
C THR A 57 -14.00 -13.89 -9.47
N ASN A 58 -14.79 -14.45 -10.38
CA ASN A 58 -16.25 -14.37 -10.31
C ASN A 58 -16.80 -15.59 -9.56
N HIS A 59 -16.76 -15.53 -8.22
CA HIS A 59 -17.44 -16.48 -7.36
C HIS A 59 -18.62 -15.80 -6.68
N THR A 60 -19.76 -16.48 -6.64
CA THR A 60 -21.02 -15.91 -6.12
C THR A 60 -21.23 -16.18 -4.63
N THR A 61 -20.32 -16.90 -3.99
CA THR A 61 -20.37 -17.26 -2.56
C THR A 61 -18.97 -17.35 -1.97
N GLU A 62 -18.83 -17.01 -0.68
CA GLU A 62 -17.61 -17.14 0.12
C GLU A 62 -17.08 -18.58 0.13
N GLU A 63 -17.95 -19.58 0.33
CA GLU A 63 -17.56 -21.00 0.38
C GLU A 63 -16.88 -21.46 -0.92
N GLU A 64 -17.37 -21.01 -2.09
CA GLU A 64 -16.74 -21.33 -3.38
C GLU A 64 -15.42 -20.59 -3.58
N CYS A 65 -15.30 -19.38 -3.04
CA CYS A 65 -14.09 -18.57 -3.10
C CYS A 65 -12.96 -19.20 -2.26
N GLU A 66 -13.25 -19.54 -1.01
CA GLU A 66 -12.30 -20.19 -0.11
C GLU A 66 -11.94 -21.59 -0.60
N ALA A 67 -12.90 -22.35 -1.14
CA ALA A 67 -12.63 -23.67 -1.72
C ALA A 67 -11.73 -23.60 -2.96
N ALA A 68 -11.76 -22.49 -3.70
CA ALA A 68 -10.84 -22.20 -4.79
C ALA A 68 -9.45 -21.72 -4.31
N GLY A 69 -9.30 -21.47 -3.00
CA GLY A 69 -8.06 -20.95 -2.41
C GLY A 69 -7.89 -19.44 -2.61
N HIS A 70 -8.98 -18.73 -2.89
CA HIS A 70 -9.00 -17.29 -3.09
C HIS A 70 -9.57 -16.61 -1.83
N MET A 71 -9.26 -15.33 -1.63
CA MET A 71 -9.73 -14.57 -0.48
C MET A 71 -11.07 -13.93 -0.79
N TRP A 72 -12.06 -14.15 0.07
CA TRP A 72 -13.33 -13.46 0.00
C TRP A 72 -13.16 -12.03 0.51
N MET A 73 -13.44 -11.05 -0.35
CA MET A 73 -13.45 -9.64 0.02
C MET A 73 -14.91 -9.27 0.21
N GLU A 74 -15.34 -9.21 1.46
CA GLU A 74 -16.65 -8.66 1.83
C GLU A 74 -16.69 -7.17 1.50
N GLU A 75 -17.88 -6.66 1.19
CA GLU A 75 -18.22 -5.25 1.16
C GLU A 75 -18.09 -4.68 2.59
N ASP A 76 -16.87 -4.52 3.07
CA ASP A 76 -16.58 -3.61 4.16
C ASP A 76 -16.56 -2.22 3.52
N GLY A 77 -17.76 -1.67 3.33
CA GLY A 77 -17.94 -0.32 2.81
C GLY A 77 -17.11 0.60 3.67
N HIS A 78 -16.02 1.13 3.09
CA HIS A 78 -15.08 2.09 3.67
C HIS A 78 -15.50 2.52 5.08
N ASP A 79 -15.12 1.76 6.10
CA ASP A 79 -15.17 2.33 7.45
C ASP A 79 -14.24 3.53 7.38
N ASP A 80 -14.85 4.71 7.47
CA ASP A 80 -14.24 5.96 7.84
C ASP A 80 -13.55 5.73 9.20
N HIS A 81 -12.45 4.98 9.19
CA HIS A 81 -11.43 4.99 10.22
C HIS A 81 -10.71 6.32 10.07
N HIS A 82 -11.44 7.36 10.45
CA HIS A 82 -10.94 8.55 11.11
C HIS A 82 -10.24 8.07 12.39
N ASP A 83 -9.13 7.36 12.22
CA ASP A 83 -8.29 6.97 13.32
C ASP A 83 -7.47 8.18 13.72
N ASP A 84 -7.92 8.80 14.81
CA ASP A 84 -7.23 9.81 15.59
C ASP A 84 -6.03 9.15 16.29
N HIS A 85 -5.10 8.63 15.50
CA HIS A 85 -3.81 8.11 15.94
C HIS A 85 -2.71 8.94 15.30
N HIS A 86 -2.47 10.11 15.90
CA HIS A 86 -1.15 10.72 16.05
C HIS A 86 -0.11 10.28 15.01
N ASP A 87 -0.21 10.82 13.79
CA ASP A 87 0.92 10.97 12.87
C ASP A 87 1.97 11.90 13.51
N GLU A 88 2.68 11.42 14.51
CA GLU A 88 4.12 11.66 14.49
C GLU A 88 4.66 10.64 13.51
N GLU A 89 4.86 11.09 12.26
CA GLU A 89 5.73 10.42 11.32
C GLU A 89 6.94 9.89 12.10
N MET A 90 7.16 8.58 12.07
CA MET A 90 8.33 7.93 12.65
C MET A 90 9.57 8.37 11.87
N THR A 91 9.97 9.62 12.06
CA THR A 91 11.16 10.20 11.48
C THR A 91 12.38 9.48 12.04
N ALA A 92 13.46 9.46 11.27
CA ALA A 92 14.71 8.90 11.75
C ALA A 92 15.15 9.55 13.08
N GLU A 93 14.89 10.84 13.23
CA GLU A 93 15.13 11.60 14.45
C GLU A 93 14.27 11.12 15.64
N HIS A 94 12.96 10.91 15.44
CA HIS A 94 12.06 10.42 16.49
C HIS A 94 12.43 8.97 16.88
N MET A 95 12.81 8.12 15.92
CA MET A 95 13.29 6.77 16.20
C MET A 95 14.60 6.79 17.00
N LEU A 96 15.54 7.65 16.64
CA LEU A 96 16.79 7.80 17.38
C LEU A 96 16.53 8.25 18.83
N GLU A 97 15.59 9.17 19.05
CA GLU A 97 15.20 9.60 20.40
C GLU A 97 14.46 8.51 21.19
N ALA A 98 13.59 7.73 20.54
CA ALA A 98 12.80 6.68 21.19
C ALA A 98 13.66 5.48 21.62
N PHE A 99 14.67 5.12 20.83
CA PHE A 99 15.48 3.92 21.06
C PHE A 99 16.80 4.19 21.81
N ASP A 100 17.29 5.44 21.86
CA ASP A 100 18.51 5.83 22.58
C ASP A 100 18.27 5.93 24.10
N SER A 101 18.18 4.76 24.74
CA SER A 101 17.88 4.62 26.17
C SER A 101 18.91 5.29 27.08
N ASN A 102 20.14 5.46 26.60
CA ASN A 102 21.24 6.04 27.38
C ASN A 102 21.56 7.51 27.01
N ASN A 103 20.87 8.04 25.98
CA ASN A 103 20.98 9.39 25.46
C ASN A 103 22.43 9.76 25.05
N ASP A 104 23.17 8.84 24.45
CA ASP A 104 24.52 9.08 23.91
C ASP A 104 24.53 9.53 22.43
N SER A 105 23.34 9.75 21.86
CA SER A 105 23.09 10.12 20.46
C SER A 105 23.45 9.02 19.46
N HIS A 106 23.62 7.78 19.93
CA HIS A 106 23.89 6.61 19.12
C HIS A 106 23.00 5.43 19.55
N LEU A 107 22.59 4.60 18.59
CA LEU A 107 21.91 3.35 18.90
C LEU A 107 22.94 2.22 18.93
N SER A 108 23.10 1.60 20.11
CA SER A 108 23.78 0.31 20.19
C SER A 108 22.90 -0.79 19.59
N TRP A 109 23.51 -1.91 19.20
CA TRP A 109 22.76 -3.08 18.73
C TRP A 109 21.77 -3.57 19.79
N ASP A 110 22.16 -3.56 21.07
CA ASP A 110 21.28 -3.97 22.17
C ASP A 110 20.06 -3.02 22.30
N GLU A 111 20.24 -1.70 22.12
CA GLU A 111 19.16 -0.70 22.15
C GLU A 111 18.24 -0.80 20.94
N LEU A 112 18.78 -1.03 19.74
CA LEU A 112 18.00 -1.27 18.53
C LEU A 112 17.12 -2.51 18.67
N TRP A 113 17.68 -3.61 19.16
CA TRP A 113 16.93 -4.86 19.35
C TRP A 113 15.90 -4.74 20.46
N ALA A 114 16.25 -4.11 21.59
CA ALA A 114 15.30 -3.87 22.68
C ALA A 114 14.13 -3.00 22.23
N GLY A 115 14.38 -2.05 21.33
CA GLY A 115 13.36 -1.23 20.71
C GLY A 115 12.35 -2.00 19.86
N MET A 116 12.85 -2.88 18.99
CA MET A 116 12.00 -3.71 18.12
C MET A 116 11.27 -4.84 18.87
N ASP A 117 11.84 -5.30 19.98
CA ASP A 117 11.24 -6.31 20.87
C ASP A 117 10.12 -5.70 21.75
N ALA A 118 10.26 -4.42 22.13
CA ALA A 118 9.28 -3.71 22.98
C ALA A 118 7.96 -3.34 22.27
N ASP A 119 7.91 -3.43 20.94
CA ASP A 119 6.71 -3.17 20.12
C ASP A 119 5.89 -4.46 19.83
N HIS A 120 6.36 -5.63 20.32
CA HIS A 120 5.83 -6.96 19.98
C HIS A 120 5.04 -7.66 21.11
N ASP A 121 4.27 -6.93 21.91
CA ASP A 121 3.28 -7.54 22.81
C ASP A 121 1.86 -7.37 22.22
N ASP A 122 1.35 -8.45 21.61
CA ASP A 122 -0.05 -8.73 21.21
C ASP A 122 -0.42 -8.70 19.71
N HIS A 123 0.35 -9.36 18.83
CA HIS A 123 -0.23 -9.92 17.59
C HIS A 123 0.20 -11.37 17.40
N GLY A 124 -0.79 -12.25 17.38
CA GLY A 124 -0.66 -13.71 17.36
C GLY A 124 0.28 -14.24 16.28
N GLU A 125 1.07 -15.23 16.69
CA GLU A 125 1.64 -16.31 15.88
C GLU A 125 1.92 -16.07 14.38
N GLU A 126 2.91 -15.24 14.06
CA GLU A 126 3.79 -15.46 12.91
C GLU A 126 5.22 -15.48 13.44
N SER A 127 5.92 -16.61 13.26
CA SER A 127 7.31 -16.73 13.70
C SER A 127 8.15 -15.69 12.98
N MET A 128 8.64 -14.68 13.69
CA MET A 128 9.69 -13.79 13.17
C MET A 128 10.87 -14.66 12.73
N VAL A 129 11.02 -14.78 11.42
CA VAL A 129 12.12 -15.53 10.83
C VAL A 129 13.38 -14.72 11.11
N CYS A 130 14.22 -15.17 12.03
CA CYS A 130 15.56 -14.63 12.19
C CYS A 130 16.28 -14.79 10.85
N TYR A 131 16.36 -13.73 10.05
CA TYR A 131 17.15 -13.75 8.82
C TYR A 131 18.62 -13.83 9.23
N ASP A 132 19.23 -15.01 9.04
CA ASP A 132 20.65 -15.23 9.27
C ASP A 132 21.46 -14.43 8.24
N MET A 133 21.89 -13.22 8.61
CA MET A 133 22.82 -12.43 7.80
C MET A 133 24.25 -13.01 7.77
N SER A 134 24.48 -14.21 8.32
CA SER A 134 25.80 -14.86 8.28
C SER A 134 26.23 -15.27 6.85
N THR A 135 25.34 -15.19 5.85
CA THR A 135 25.66 -15.54 4.45
C THR A 135 25.84 -14.36 3.50
N HIS A 136 25.89 -13.11 3.97
CA HIS A 136 26.30 -12.01 3.11
C HIS A 136 27.84 -11.95 3.02
N THR A 137 28.41 -12.65 2.04
CA THR A 137 29.81 -12.50 1.59
C THR A 137 29.97 -11.33 0.63
#